data_AF-A0A3R6PQC8-F1
#
_entry.id   AF-A0A3R6PQC8-F1
#
_cell.length_a   1.000
_cell.length_b   1.000
_cell.length_c   1.000
_cell.angle_alpha   90.00
_cell.angle_beta   90.00
_cell.angle_gamma   90.00
#
_symmetry.space_group_name_H-M   'P 1'
#
loop_
_entity.id
_entity.type
_entity.pdbx_description
1 polymer ?
#
loop_
_entity_poly.entity_id
_entity_poly.type
_entity_poly.pdbx_seq_one_letter_code
_entity_poly.pdbx_strand_id
1 'polypeptide(L)'
;MNNAIYVYGMDGIHHRTLFKVGNGPGEYLQLMDFDIRNNILFVLDFGGRRILKYDCELNYLGQIQYETYSTQISAYKDLIYLYNLKSKKGNDYKCSVFNEKGEKIIDKLIRPENENLFNYNESNVFSLNGDDLYISPVYDNYIYKGEDLQPVYHIRFKRKGFPDDINIEEQDVNSPDFQFIVKNNYYVSDHFLIFDYFVEGERAFCVFDKLNNKKEIGFVSNDLIPDFRFFPRWGDGRYLIEEINAGILYEYFPSLLKHSRLRNLSLEDNPVIILYEIKK
;
A
#
# COMPACT_ATOMS: atom_id res chain seq x y z
N MET A 1 -3.71 -16.33 8.69
CA MET A 1 -2.54 -15.74 8.02
C MET A 1 -1.33 -15.95 8.90
N ASN A 2 -0.21 -16.37 8.32
CA ASN A 2 1.04 -16.50 9.06
C ASN A 2 1.72 -15.11 9.14
N ASN A 3 2.13 -14.74 10.35
CA ASN A 3 2.85 -13.50 10.62
C ASN A 3 4.32 -13.66 10.18
N ALA A 4 4.60 -13.54 8.88
CA ALA A 4 5.91 -13.84 8.30
C ALA A 4 6.21 -12.98 7.06
N ILE A 5 7.49 -12.77 6.78
CA ILE A 5 7.97 -12.22 5.51
C ILE A 5 8.63 -13.35 4.72
N TYR A 6 8.26 -13.49 3.45
CA TYR A 6 8.81 -14.51 2.56
C TYR A 6 9.59 -13.83 1.43
N VAL A 7 10.72 -14.43 1.07
CA VAL A 7 11.57 -13.98 -0.03
C VAL A 7 11.52 -15.04 -1.12
N TYR A 8 11.05 -14.64 -2.30
CA TYR A 8 10.95 -15.48 -3.49
C TYR A 8 11.78 -14.87 -4.64
N GLY A 9 12.32 -15.74 -5.50
CA GLY A 9 12.86 -15.33 -6.79
C GLY A 9 11.76 -14.99 -7.79
N MET A 10 12.12 -14.29 -8.87
CA MET A 10 11.19 -13.99 -9.99
C MET A 10 10.72 -15.24 -10.74
N ASP A 11 11.39 -16.38 -10.53
CA ASP A 11 11.01 -17.70 -10.99
C ASP A 11 9.96 -18.37 -10.07
N GLY A 12 9.59 -17.74 -8.96
CA GLY A 12 8.66 -18.27 -7.95
C GLY A 12 9.31 -19.19 -6.94
N ILE A 13 10.64 -19.39 -6.97
CA ILE A 13 11.34 -20.26 -6.03
C ILE A 13 11.48 -19.55 -4.69
N HIS A 14 11.09 -20.23 -3.62
CA HIS A 14 11.30 -19.76 -2.25
C HIS A 14 12.79 -19.75 -1.90
N HIS A 15 13.28 -18.63 -1.36
CA HIS A 15 14.66 -18.50 -0.91
C HIS A 15 14.77 -18.48 0.61
N ARG A 16 13.97 -17.63 1.28
CA ARG A 16 14.11 -17.36 2.71
C ARG A 16 12.77 -17.00 3.34
N THR A 17 12.65 -17.24 4.64
CA THR A 17 11.50 -16.82 5.45
C THR A 17 11.99 -16.16 6.72
N LEU A 18 11.49 -14.96 7.01
CA LEU A 18 11.56 -14.36 8.33
C LEU A 18 10.31 -14.79 9.10
N PHE A 19 10.49 -15.75 10.02
CA PHE A 19 9.44 -16.20 10.94
C PHE A 19 9.98 -16.20 12.38
N LYS A 20 9.89 -15.05 13.05
CA LYS A 20 10.44 -14.81 14.40
C LYS A 20 9.38 -14.16 15.29
N VAL A 21 8.33 -14.90 15.62
CA VAL A 21 7.23 -14.38 16.45
C VAL A 21 7.63 -14.41 17.92
N GLY A 22 7.58 -13.26 18.59
CA GLY A 22 7.92 -13.13 20.00
C GLY A 22 8.32 -11.70 20.41
N ASN A 23 8.84 -11.57 21.62
CA ASN A 23 9.21 -10.27 22.21
C ASN A 23 10.72 -10.05 22.31
N GLY A 24 11.53 -11.06 21.98
CA GLY A 24 12.98 -10.99 22.04
C GLY A 24 13.60 -10.06 20.99
N PRO A 25 14.93 -9.84 21.06
CA PRO A 25 15.65 -9.09 20.03
C PRO A 25 15.47 -9.71 18.64
N GLY A 26 14.99 -8.91 17.69
CA GLY A 26 14.73 -9.37 16.32
C GLY A 26 13.53 -10.29 16.16
N GLU A 27 12.68 -10.41 17.17
CA GLU A 27 11.36 -11.01 17.08
C GLU A 27 10.28 -9.92 16.96
N TYR A 28 9.11 -10.25 16.43
CA TYR A 28 7.99 -9.32 16.27
C TYR A 28 6.68 -9.91 16.80
N LEU A 29 5.75 -9.04 17.16
CA LEU A 29 4.43 -9.43 17.63
C LEU A 29 3.41 -9.44 16.50
N GLN A 30 3.42 -8.42 15.64
CA GLN A 30 2.45 -8.27 14.56
C GLN A 30 3.05 -7.44 13.43
N LEU A 31 3.24 -8.06 12.26
CA LEU A 31 3.68 -7.37 11.06
C LEU A 31 2.52 -6.57 10.46
N MET A 32 2.73 -5.27 10.24
CA MET A 32 1.79 -4.46 9.43
C MET A 32 2.29 -4.30 8.01
N ASP A 33 3.56 -3.96 7.88
CA ASP A 33 4.15 -3.50 6.63
C ASP A 33 5.67 -3.61 6.71
N PHE A 34 6.35 -3.51 5.57
CA PHE A 34 7.79 -3.49 5.50
C PHE A 34 8.27 -2.70 4.28
N ASP A 35 9.50 -2.21 4.33
CA ASP A 35 10.17 -1.62 3.18
C ASP A 35 11.64 -2.04 3.14
N ILE A 36 12.26 -1.95 1.97
CA ILE A 36 13.66 -2.34 1.76
C ILE A 36 14.42 -1.15 1.17
N ARG A 37 15.49 -0.74 1.85
CA ARG A 37 16.39 0.32 1.38
C ARG A 37 17.82 0.00 1.74
N ASN A 38 18.76 0.25 0.82
CA ASN A 38 20.20 0.05 1.03
C ASN A 38 20.54 -1.36 1.60
N ASN A 39 19.88 -2.40 1.08
CA ASN A 39 20.03 -3.80 1.55
C ASN A 39 19.62 -4.04 3.01
N ILE A 40 18.85 -3.13 3.60
CA ILE A 40 18.24 -3.27 4.91
C ILE A 40 16.73 -3.44 4.73
N LEU A 41 16.19 -4.48 5.34
CA LEU A 41 14.77 -4.70 5.50
C LEU A 41 14.30 -4.01 6.79
N PHE A 42 13.38 -3.06 6.65
CA PHE A 42 12.71 -2.38 7.75
C PHE A 42 11.32 -2.99 7.93
N VAL A 43 11.05 -3.54 9.11
CA VAL A 43 9.83 -4.27 9.41
C VAL A 43 9.02 -3.53 10.47
N LEU A 44 7.78 -3.19 10.14
CA LEU A 44 6.87 -2.48 11.04
C LEU A 44 6.16 -3.47 11.98
N ASP A 45 6.61 -3.54 13.23
CA ASP A 45 6.02 -4.37 14.29
C ASP A 45 4.97 -3.54 15.07
N PHE A 46 3.70 -3.71 14.71
CA PHE A 46 2.56 -3.01 15.32
C PHE A 46 2.49 -3.20 16.82
N GLY A 47 2.57 -4.46 17.25
CA GLY A 47 2.37 -4.85 18.64
C GLY A 47 3.50 -4.33 19.52
N GLY A 48 4.74 -4.38 19.00
CA GLY A 48 5.92 -3.86 19.68
C GLY A 48 6.12 -2.34 19.56
N ARG A 49 5.37 -1.66 18.68
CA ARG A 49 5.55 -0.23 18.33
C ARG A 49 7.00 0.09 18.00
N ARG A 50 7.59 -0.75 17.16
CA ARG A 50 9.01 -0.68 16.79
C ARG A 50 9.21 -1.02 15.33
N ILE A 51 10.27 -0.47 14.76
CA ILE A 51 10.76 -0.88 13.45
C ILE A 51 11.95 -1.81 13.70
N LEU A 52 11.87 -3.03 13.20
CA LEU A 52 12.97 -3.98 13.27
C LEU A 52 13.79 -3.89 11.97
N LYS A 53 15.11 -3.98 12.10
CA LYS A 53 16.03 -3.94 10.95
C LYS A 53 16.67 -5.31 10.76
N TYR A 54 16.70 -5.76 9.52
CA TYR A 54 17.41 -6.97 9.12
C TYR A 54 18.27 -6.73 7.88
N ASP A 55 19.33 -7.50 7.71
CA ASP A 55 20.07 -7.54 6.44
C ASP A 55 19.34 -8.42 5.39
N CYS A 56 19.88 -8.50 4.17
CA CYS A 56 19.36 -9.36 3.11
C CYS A 56 19.33 -10.87 3.43
N GLU A 57 20.09 -11.28 4.43
CA GLU A 57 20.14 -12.66 4.94
C GLU A 57 19.19 -12.87 6.13
N LEU A 58 18.38 -11.86 6.47
CA LEU A 58 17.40 -11.85 7.56
C LEU A 58 18.04 -11.95 8.97
N ASN A 59 19.31 -11.55 9.09
CA ASN A 59 19.96 -11.36 10.38
C ASN A 59 19.52 -10.04 11.00
N TYR A 60 19.26 -10.05 12.30
CA TYR A 60 18.81 -8.86 13.02
C TYR A 60 19.96 -7.85 13.18
N LEU A 61 19.70 -6.59 12.81
CA LEU A 61 20.66 -5.49 12.87
C LEU A 61 20.37 -4.50 13.99
N GLY A 62 19.15 -4.48 14.53
CA GLY A 62 18.73 -3.52 15.55
C GLY A 62 17.27 -3.11 15.40
N GLN A 63 16.83 -2.17 16.22
CA GLN A 63 15.46 -1.67 16.20
C GLN A 63 15.39 -0.17 16.46
N ILE A 64 14.29 0.44 16.01
CA ILE A 64 13.89 1.81 16.35
C ILE A 64 12.61 1.71 17.15
N GLN A 65 12.60 2.26 18.37
CA GLN A 65 11.40 2.36 19.18
C GLN A 65 10.69 3.69 18.87
N TYR A 66 9.36 3.65 18.75
CA TYR A 66 8.54 4.85 18.62
C TYR A 66 7.22 4.69 19.41
N GLU A 67 6.47 5.78 19.55
CA GLU A 67 5.32 5.84 20.48
C GLU A 67 3.97 5.62 19.81
N THR A 68 3.84 5.97 18.53
CA THR A 68 2.60 5.88 17.77
C THR A 68 2.29 4.44 17.36
N TYR A 69 1.04 4.18 17.00
CA TYR A 69 0.68 2.99 16.23
C TYR A 69 0.69 3.38 14.77
N SER A 70 1.40 2.64 13.93
CA SER A 70 1.54 2.95 12.51
C SER A 70 1.17 1.74 11.67
N THR A 71 0.55 1.98 10.52
CA THR A 71 0.05 0.93 9.64
C THR A 71 0.88 0.74 8.39
N GLN A 72 1.65 1.75 7.99
CA GLN A 72 2.50 1.69 6.80
C GLN A 72 3.86 2.33 7.06
N ILE A 73 4.87 1.86 6.35
CA ILE A 73 6.25 2.32 6.42
C ILE A 73 6.79 2.62 5.02
N SER A 74 7.65 3.63 4.91
CA SER A 74 8.52 3.79 3.75
C SER A 74 9.90 4.27 4.16
N ALA A 75 10.95 3.63 3.64
CA ALA A 75 12.33 4.00 3.81
C ALA A 75 12.79 4.80 2.58
N TYR A 76 13.01 6.10 2.76
CA TYR A 76 13.29 7.04 1.69
C TYR A 76 14.53 7.89 2.02
N LYS A 77 15.55 7.80 1.16
CA LYS A 77 16.90 8.34 1.44
C LYS A 77 17.42 7.82 2.79
N ASP A 78 17.73 8.71 3.72
CA ASP A 78 18.22 8.39 5.07
C ASP A 78 17.12 8.55 6.14
N LEU A 79 15.86 8.57 5.70
CA LEU A 79 14.68 8.80 6.53
C LEU A 79 13.71 7.63 6.45
N ILE A 80 12.94 7.47 7.53
CA ILE A 80 11.88 6.47 7.64
C ILE A 80 10.58 7.20 7.93
N TYR A 81 9.61 7.00 7.05
CA TYR A 81 8.27 7.56 7.10
C TYR A 81 7.32 6.51 7.67
N LEU A 82 6.56 6.89 8.68
CA LEU A 82 5.49 6.07 9.24
C LEU A 82 4.16 6.75 9.00
N TYR A 83 3.16 6.00 8.53
CA TYR A 83 1.77 6.46 8.51
C TYR A 83 1.06 6.00 9.77
N ASN A 84 0.65 6.96 10.60
CA ASN A 84 0.15 6.70 11.95
C ASN A 84 -1.36 6.52 11.98
N LEU A 85 -1.83 5.60 12.82
CA LEU A 85 -3.19 5.64 13.34
C LEU A 85 -3.39 6.83 14.25
N LYS A 86 -4.64 7.24 14.40
CA LYS A 86 -5.01 8.36 15.26
C LYS A 86 -4.53 8.16 16.70
N SER A 87 -3.84 9.15 17.25
CA SER A 87 -3.50 9.24 18.67
C SER A 87 -4.63 9.92 19.44
N LYS A 88 -4.94 9.42 20.65
CA LYS A 88 -5.89 10.07 21.57
C LYS A 88 -5.23 11.17 22.43
N LYS A 89 -3.97 11.54 22.15
CA LYS A 89 -3.19 12.46 22.99
C LYS A 89 -2.56 13.57 22.13
N GLY A 90 -2.80 14.82 22.53
CA GLY A 90 -2.14 16.02 21.99
C GLY A 90 -2.44 16.26 20.51
N ASN A 91 -1.58 17.06 19.86
CA ASN A 91 -1.61 17.23 18.41
C ASN A 91 -1.32 15.89 17.73
N ASP A 92 -2.20 15.51 16.80
CA ASP A 92 -2.12 14.23 16.12
C ASP A 92 -1.75 14.42 14.64
N TYR A 93 -0.89 13.54 14.13
CA TYR A 93 -0.27 13.69 12.82
C TYR A 93 -0.36 12.37 12.05
N LYS A 94 -0.77 12.44 10.79
CA LYS A 94 -0.90 11.26 9.93
C LYS A 94 0.46 10.65 9.62
N CYS A 95 1.54 11.43 9.64
CA CYS A 95 2.86 10.95 9.28
C CYS A 95 3.92 11.39 10.30
N SER A 96 4.78 10.47 10.71
CA SER A 96 5.98 10.75 11.51
C SER A 96 7.23 10.35 10.72
N VAL A 97 8.27 11.17 10.81
CA VAL A 97 9.54 10.96 10.11
C VAL A 97 10.66 10.78 11.11
N PHE A 98 11.43 9.71 10.95
CA PHE A 98 12.57 9.37 11.77
C PHE A 98 13.83 9.30 10.91
N ASN A 99 15.00 9.52 11.51
CA ASN A 99 16.26 9.14 10.87
C ASN A 99 16.59 7.67 11.15
N GLU A 100 17.66 7.17 10.53
CA GLU A 100 18.09 5.79 10.74
C GLU A 100 18.53 5.46 12.17
N LYS A 101 18.88 6.45 13.00
CA LYS A 101 19.21 6.24 14.42
C LYS A 101 17.96 6.10 15.30
N GLY A 102 16.78 6.32 14.74
CA GLY A 102 15.51 6.30 15.46
C GLY A 102 15.15 7.61 16.12
N GLU A 103 15.85 8.70 15.81
CA GLU A 103 15.50 10.03 16.29
C GLU A 103 14.35 10.57 15.45
N LYS A 104 13.26 11.00 16.10
CA LYS A 104 12.15 11.65 15.41
C LYS A 104 12.60 13.02 14.89
N ILE A 105 12.51 13.21 13.58
CA ILE A 105 12.89 14.45 12.90
C ILE A 105 11.71 15.43 12.88
N ILE A 106 10.54 14.96 12.44
CA ILE A 106 9.38 15.82 12.25
C ILE A 106 8.08 15.01 12.16
N ASP A 107 6.98 15.60 12.62
CA ASP A 107 5.63 15.11 12.35
C ASP A 107 4.98 15.95 11.23
N LYS A 108 4.22 15.30 10.35
CA LYS A 108 3.62 15.91 9.16
C LYS A 108 2.15 15.52 9.02
N LEU A 109 1.42 16.32 8.25
CA LEU A 109 -0.01 16.13 7.96
C LEU A 109 -0.84 16.10 9.25
N ILE A 110 -1.03 17.27 9.86
CA ILE A 110 -1.84 17.40 11.08
C ILE A 110 -3.26 16.88 10.84
N ARG A 111 -3.78 16.09 11.79
CA ARG A 111 -5.18 15.66 11.79
C ARG A 111 -6.03 16.71 12.49
N PRO A 112 -7.20 17.07 11.93
CA PRO A 112 -8.18 17.88 12.65
C PRO A 112 -8.63 17.21 13.96
N GLU A 113 -8.95 18.03 14.98
CA GLU A 113 -9.52 17.58 16.25
C GLU A 113 -10.97 17.11 16.09
N ASN A 114 -11.12 15.91 15.57
CA ASN A 114 -12.41 15.28 15.30
C ASN A 114 -12.52 13.92 16.00
N GLU A 115 -13.63 13.22 15.89
CA GLU A 115 -13.65 11.79 16.20
C GLU A 115 -13.06 11.02 15.00
N ASN A 116 -12.50 9.83 15.22
CA ASN A 116 -12.18 8.92 14.12
C ASN A 116 -12.89 7.63 14.47
N LEU A 117 -14.11 7.55 13.95
CA LEU A 117 -15.04 6.47 14.23
C LEU A 117 -14.72 5.26 13.36
N PHE A 118 -14.12 5.48 12.18
CA PHE A 118 -13.85 4.43 11.21
C PHE A 118 -12.42 4.48 10.67
N ASN A 119 -11.67 3.40 10.91
CA ASN A 119 -10.35 3.18 10.31
C ASN A 119 -10.47 2.29 9.09
N TYR A 120 -10.21 2.85 7.91
CA TYR A 120 -10.08 2.11 6.67
C TYR A 120 -8.60 1.93 6.33
N ASN A 121 -8.16 0.68 6.24
CA ASN A 121 -6.73 0.32 6.32
C ASN A 121 -6.19 -0.43 5.08
N GLU A 122 -6.86 -0.33 3.93
CA GLU A 122 -6.46 -1.13 2.75
C GLU A 122 -5.85 -0.33 1.58
N SER A 123 -5.77 0.99 1.69
CA SER A 123 -5.23 1.82 0.61
C SER A 123 -3.73 2.06 0.76
N ASN A 124 -2.97 1.93 -0.31
CA ASN A 124 -1.56 2.33 -0.34
C ASN A 124 -1.44 3.83 -0.07
N VAL A 125 -0.67 4.22 0.94
CA VAL A 125 -0.36 5.62 1.27
C VAL A 125 0.97 6.04 0.67
N PHE A 126 1.98 5.17 0.72
CA PHE A 126 3.30 5.45 0.17
C PHE A 126 3.46 4.82 -1.22
N SER A 127 4.16 5.52 -2.11
CA SER A 127 4.58 5.00 -3.41
C SER A 127 5.95 5.58 -3.77
N LEU A 128 6.88 4.71 -4.14
CA LEU A 128 8.21 5.10 -4.61
C LEU A 128 8.27 4.94 -6.13
N ASN A 129 8.78 5.96 -6.81
CA ASN A 129 9.10 5.90 -8.23
C ASN A 129 10.52 6.46 -8.46
N GLY A 130 11.50 5.57 -8.66
CA GLY A 130 12.90 5.95 -8.67
C GLY A 130 13.31 6.58 -7.34
N ASP A 131 13.86 7.79 -7.40
CA ASP A 131 14.30 8.56 -6.22
C ASP A 131 13.22 9.50 -5.67
N ASP A 132 11.95 9.31 -6.07
CA ASP A 132 10.84 10.15 -5.63
C ASP A 132 9.88 9.40 -4.69
N LEU A 133 9.64 9.96 -3.51
CA LEU A 133 8.58 9.54 -2.59
C LEU A 133 7.28 10.28 -2.88
N TYR A 134 6.19 9.53 -2.99
CA TYR A 134 4.84 10.04 -3.04
C TYR A 134 4.07 9.60 -1.79
N ILE A 135 3.21 10.49 -1.31
CA ILE A 135 2.37 10.25 -0.13
C ILE A 135 0.94 10.66 -0.48
N SER A 136 -0.01 9.75 -0.32
CA SER A 136 -1.44 9.99 -0.52
C SER A 136 -2.21 9.43 0.67
N PRO A 137 -2.52 10.26 1.68
CA PRO A 137 -3.31 9.82 2.83
C PRO A 137 -4.65 9.23 2.38
N VAL A 138 -5.13 8.20 3.10
CA VAL A 138 -6.28 7.34 2.71
C VAL A 138 -7.51 8.13 2.25
N TYR A 139 -7.79 9.28 2.88
CA TYR A 139 -8.96 10.08 2.55
C TYR A 139 -8.65 11.49 2.04
N ASP A 140 -7.40 11.73 1.68
CA ASP A 140 -7.00 12.99 1.07
C ASP A 140 -7.11 12.88 -0.45
N ASN A 141 -7.63 13.93 -1.07
CA ASN A 141 -7.70 14.06 -2.52
C ASN A 141 -6.39 14.61 -3.12
N TYR A 142 -5.43 14.99 -2.28
CA TYR A 142 -4.09 15.38 -2.70
C TYR A 142 -3.13 14.19 -2.70
N ILE A 143 -2.21 14.23 -3.66
CA ILE A 143 -0.99 13.41 -3.66
C ILE A 143 0.18 14.38 -3.52
N TYR A 144 1.00 14.13 -2.52
CA TYR A 144 2.17 14.92 -2.19
C TYR A 144 3.44 14.23 -2.67
N LYS A 145 4.47 15.01 -2.98
CA LYS A 145 5.77 14.52 -3.45
C LYS A 145 6.90 15.05 -2.56
N GLY A 146 7.87 14.17 -2.31
CA GLY A 146 9.15 14.50 -1.68
C GLY A 146 9.04 14.79 -0.19
N GLU A 147 10.17 15.22 0.38
CA GLU A 147 10.27 15.47 1.82
C GLU A 147 9.35 16.61 2.24
N ASP A 148 9.31 17.71 1.51
CA ASP A 148 8.50 18.89 1.84
C ASP A 148 6.98 18.69 1.65
N LEU A 149 6.55 17.50 1.22
CA LEU A 149 5.15 17.19 0.90
C LEU A 149 4.54 18.23 -0.06
N GLN A 150 5.23 18.51 -1.17
CA GLN A 150 4.70 19.41 -2.18
C GLN A 150 3.46 18.76 -2.83
N PRO A 151 2.27 19.39 -2.82
CA PRO A 151 1.11 18.84 -3.51
C PRO A 151 1.35 18.88 -5.02
N VAL A 152 1.29 17.71 -5.66
CA VAL A 152 1.56 17.55 -7.11
C VAL A 152 0.34 17.12 -7.90
N TYR A 153 -0.62 16.45 -7.25
CA TYR A 153 -1.90 16.10 -7.87
C TYR A 153 -3.06 16.41 -6.93
N HIS A 154 -4.19 16.79 -7.52
CA HIS A 154 -5.46 16.98 -6.83
C HIS A 154 -6.56 16.23 -7.60
N ILE A 155 -7.08 15.17 -6.97
CA ILE A 155 -8.14 14.32 -7.50
C ILE A 155 -9.50 14.95 -7.18
N ARG A 156 -10.36 15.08 -8.18
CA ARG A 156 -11.70 15.66 -8.00
C ARG A 156 -12.75 14.80 -8.67
N PHE A 157 -13.67 14.27 -7.86
CA PHE A 157 -14.85 13.57 -8.34
C PHE A 157 -16.00 14.56 -8.53
N LYS A 158 -16.35 14.86 -9.78
CA LYS A 158 -17.40 15.84 -10.08
C LYS A 158 -18.75 15.36 -9.53
N ARG A 159 -19.42 16.18 -8.70
CA ARG A 159 -20.72 15.89 -8.03
C ARG A 159 -20.73 14.74 -7.01
N LYS A 160 -19.64 14.00 -6.89
CA LYS A 160 -19.48 12.85 -5.98
C LYS A 160 -18.25 12.98 -5.08
N GLY A 161 -17.55 14.11 -5.15
CA GLY A 161 -16.40 14.41 -4.30
C GLY A 161 -16.84 14.65 -2.86
N PHE A 162 -15.99 14.25 -1.94
CA PHE A 162 -16.21 14.46 -0.52
C PHE A 162 -16.15 15.96 -0.18
N PRO A 163 -17.10 16.51 0.60
CA PRO A 163 -17.11 17.93 0.97
C PRO A 163 -15.95 18.30 1.90
N ASP A 164 -15.39 19.50 1.73
CA ASP A 164 -14.23 19.99 2.51
C ASP A 164 -14.58 20.28 3.98
N ASP A 165 -15.86 20.50 4.30
CA ASP A 165 -16.38 20.85 5.63
C ASP A 165 -16.79 19.65 6.48
N ILE A 166 -16.74 18.44 5.94
CA ILE A 166 -17.05 17.20 6.65
C ILE A 166 -15.76 16.45 6.95
N ASN A 167 -15.72 15.69 8.04
CA ASN A 167 -14.64 14.75 8.29
C ASN A 167 -15.01 13.34 7.81
N ILE A 168 -14.34 12.89 6.76
CA ILE A 168 -14.47 11.54 6.24
C ILE A 168 -14.03 10.45 7.22
N GLU A 169 -13.13 10.75 8.17
CA GLU A 169 -12.71 9.79 9.21
C GLU A 169 -13.82 9.50 10.24
N GLU A 170 -14.92 10.25 10.20
CA GLU A 170 -16.14 10.00 10.99
C GLU A 170 -17.23 9.28 10.20
N GLN A 171 -16.99 8.97 8.92
CA GLN A 171 -17.96 8.36 8.02
C GLN A 171 -17.64 6.90 7.77
N ASP A 172 -18.69 6.08 7.70
CA ASP A 172 -18.59 4.69 7.28
C ASP A 172 -18.60 4.63 5.74
N VAL A 173 -17.43 4.62 5.10
CA VAL A 173 -17.35 4.66 3.62
C VAL A 173 -17.85 3.39 2.92
N ASN A 174 -18.07 2.30 3.66
CA ASN A 174 -18.72 1.06 3.22
C ASN A 174 -20.24 1.08 3.42
N SER A 175 -20.80 2.09 4.10
CA SER A 175 -22.23 2.18 4.31
C SER A 175 -22.97 2.25 2.96
N PRO A 176 -24.09 1.53 2.78
CA PRO A 176 -24.94 1.69 1.60
C PRO A 176 -25.43 3.13 1.40
N ASP A 177 -25.49 3.92 2.48
CA ASP A 177 -25.89 5.32 2.45
C ASP A 177 -24.74 6.28 2.12
N PHE A 178 -23.51 5.79 1.99
CA PHE A 178 -22.35 6.61 1.66
C PHE A 178 -22.41 7.08 0.21
N GLN A 179 -22.58 8.40 0.02
CA GLN A 179 -22.92 8.96 -1.30
C GLN A 179 -21.72 9.44 -2.12
N PHE A 180 -20.53 9.48 -1.51
CA PHE A 180 -19.32 10.04 -2.08
C PHE A 180 -18.41 8.97 -2.66
N ILE A 181 -17.47 9.39 -3.50
CA ILE A 181 -16.41 8.53 -4.03
C ILE A 181 -15.12 8.90 -3.33
N VAL A 182 -14.40 7.87 -2.90
CA VAL A 182 -13.11 7.97 -2.22
C VAL A 182 -12.08 7.24 -3.05
N LYS A 183 -10.94 7.89 -3.29
CA LYS A 183 -9.78 7.25 -3.89
C LYS A 183 -9.27 6.15 -2.96
N ASN A 184 -9.01 4.98 -3.51
CA ASN A 184 -8.42 3.86 -2.80
C ASN A 184 -6.91 3.78 -3.08
N ASN A 185 -6.42 2.79 -3.83
CA ASN A 185 -4.99 2.70 -4.14
C ASN A 185 -4.60 3.68 -5.23
N TYR A 186 -3.31 4.00 -5.23
CA TYR A 186 -2.68 4.76 -6.30
C TYR A 186 -1.31 4.17 -6.63
N TYR A 187 -0.87 4.42 -7.85
CA TYR A 187 0.36 3.92 -8.42
C TYR A 187 0.98 5.03 -9.26
N VAL A 188 2.28 5.23 -9.10
CA VAL A 188 3.01 6.31 -9.78
C VAL A 188 4.19 5.70 -10.52
N SER A 189 4.27 5.96 -11.83
CA SER A 189 5.45 5.67 -12.66
C SER A 189 5.91 6.93 -13.38
N ASP A 190 6.98 6.85 -14.18
CA ASP A 190 7.43 7.99 -14.99
C ASP A 190 6.37 8.46 -16.00
N HIS A 191 5.59 7.52 -16.56
CA HIS A 191 4.60 7.80 -17.60
C HIS A 191 3.20 7.99 -17.02
N PHE A 192 2.78 7.18 -16.05
CA PHE A 192 1.38 7.14 -15.60
C PHE A 192 1.22 7.48 -14.12
N LEU A 193 0.11 8.13 -13.81
CA LEU A 193 -0.51 8.11 -12.49
C LEU A 193 -1.79 7.31 -12.61
N ILE A 194 -1.92 6.24 -11.83
CA ILE A 194 -3.10 5.39 -11.83
C ILE A 194 -3.68 5.41 -10.42
N PHE A 195 -4.99 5.55 -10.29
CA PHE A 195 -5.66 5.30 -9.01
C PHE A 195 -7.00 4.63 -9.24
N ASP A 196 -7.44 3.87 -8.24
CA ASP A 196 -8.74 3.22 -8.24
C ASP A 196 -9.68 3.81 -7.19
N TYR A 197 -10.96 3.54 -7.39
CA TYR A 197 -12.04 3.88 -6.49
C TYR A 197 -13.22 2.94 -6.73
N PHE A 198 -14.12 2.83 -5.75
CA PHE A 198 -15.34 2.05 -5.90
C PHE A 198 -16.52 2.96 -6.23
N VAL A 199 -17.36 2.52 -7.16
CA VAL A 199 -18.62 3.15 -7.52
C VAL A 199 -19.64 2.05 -7.81
N GLU A 200 -20.81 2.10 -7.16
CA GLU A 200 -21.88 1.11 -7.34
C GLU A 200 -21.41 -0.35 -7.11
N GLY A 201 -20.47 -0.55 -6.19
CA GLY A 201 -19.91 -1.88 -5.86
C GLY A 201 -18.84 -2.37 -6.84
N GLU A 202 -18.55 -1.63 -7.91
CA GLU A 202 -17.54 -1.98 -8.90
C GLU A 202 -16.28 -1.12 -8.76
N ARG A 203 -15.11 -1.71 -9.05
CA ARG A 203 -13.82 -1.02 -8.99
C ARG A 203 -13.54 -0.34 -10.33
N ALA A 204 -13.55 0.99 -10.32
CA ALA A 204 -13.19 1.82 -11.46
C ALA A 204 -11.77 2.37 -11.30
N PHE A 205 -11.17 2.77 -12.43
CA PHE A 205 -9.83 3.31 -12.49
C PHE A 205 -9.81 4.66 -13.19
N CYS A 206 -8.87 5.50 -12.79
CA CYS A 206 -8.42 6.65 -13.54
C CYS A 206 -6.95 6.44 -13.90
N VAL A 207 -6.65 6.47 -15.20
CA VAL A 207 -5.29 6.40 -15.74
C VAL A 207 -4.96 7.77 -16.33
N PHE A 208 -4.01 8.47 -15.71
CA PHE A 208 -3.50 9.74 -16.19
C PHE A 208 -2.15 9.55 -16.87
N ASP A 209 -2.13 9.74 -18.18
CA ASP A 209 -0.94 9.80 -19.01
C ASP A 209 -0.26 11.17 -18.83
N LYS A 210 0.88 11.16 -18.13
CA LYS A 210 1.65 12.36 -17.80
C LYS A 210 2.32 12.98 -19.03
N LEU A 211 2.69 12.17 -20.02
CA LEU A 211 3.42 12.62 -21.20
C LEU A 211 2.51 13.33 -22.18
N ASN A 212 1.31 12.79 -22.40
CA ASN A 212 0.32 13.35 -23.32
C ASN A 212 -0.72 14.25 -22.62
N ASN A 213 -0.66 14.35 -21.28
CA ASN A 213 -1.63 15.08 -20.46
C ASN A 213 -3.09 14.66 -20.74
N LYS A 214 -3.30 13.35 -20.81
CA LYS A 214 -4.62 12.75 -21.06
C LYS A 214 -5.02 11.86 -19.90
N LYS A 215 -6.33 11.74 -19.67
CA LYS A 215 -6.85 10.78 -18.70
C LYS A 215 -7.92 9.92 -19.32
N GLU A 216 -7.92 8.66 -18.92
CA GLU A 216 -8.98 7.70 -19.19
C GLU A 216 -9.57 7.27 -17.86
N ILE A 217 -10.90 7.17 -17.81
CA ILE A 217 -11.65 6.84 -16.60
C ILE A 217 -12.68 5.80 -16.97
N GLY A 218 -12.73 4.71 -16.22
CA GLY A 218 -13.73 3.67 -16.45
C GLY A 218 -13.39 2.36 -15.74
N PHE A 219 -14.13 1.33 -16.13
CA PHE A 219 -13.89 -0.05 -15.71
C PHE A 219 -12.90 -0.70 -16.67
N VAL A 220 -12.00 -1.52 -16.14
CA VAL A 220 -10.98 -2.20 -16.93
C VAL A 220 -11.47 -3.60 -17.27
N SER A 221 -11.68 -3.88 -18.55
CA SER A 221 -11.78 -5.25 -19.05
C SER A 221 -10.38 -5.79 -19.30
N ASN A 222 -10.02 -6.93 -18.71
CA ASN A 222 -8.72 -7.55 -18.94
C ASN A 222 -8.70 -8.23 -20.31
N ASP A 223 -8.15 -7.53 -21.30
CA ASP A 223 -7.96 -8.03 -22.67
C ASP A 223 -6.68 -8.88 -22.82
N LEU A 224 -5.79 -8.84 -21.83
CA LEU A 224 -4.55 -9.61 -21.81
C LEU A 224 -4.78 -11.06 -21.35
N ILE A 225 -5.67 -11.26 -20.38
CA ILE A 225 -6.04 -12.56 -19.84
C ILE A 225 -7.56 -12.68 -19.91
N PRO A 226 -8.11 -13.36 -20.94
CA PRO A 226 -9.54 -13.53 -21.11
C PRO A 226 -10.21 -14.09 -19.87
N ASP A 227 -11.37 -13.52 -19.52
CA ASP A 227 -12.18 -13.87 -18.35
C ASP A 227 -11.51 -13.63 -16.99
N PHE A 228 -10.31 -13.04 -16.95
CA PHE A 228 -9.68 -12.63 -15.70
C PHE A 228 -10.04 -11.19 -15.34
N ARG A 229 -10.03 -10.86 -14.05
CA ARG A 229 -10.21 -9.47 -13.61
C ARG A 229 -8.91 -8.69 -13.73
N PHE A 230 -8.98 -7.37 -13.59
CA PHE A 230 -7.82 -6.51 -13.35
C PHE A 230 -7.93 -5.94 -11.94
N PHE A 231 -7.17 -6.47 -10.98
CA PHE A 231 -7.31 -6.11 -9.57
C PHE A 231 -5.96 -5.97 -8.85
N PRO A 232 -5.04 -5.11 -9.32
CA PRO A 232 -3.79 -4.89 -8.61
C PRO A 232 -4.04 -4.38 -7.19
N ARG A 233 -3.22 -4.80 -6.23
CA ARG A 233 -3.26 -4.36 -4.83
C ARG A 233 -2.03 -3.56 -4.47
N TRP A 234 -0.92 -3.83 -5.13
CA TRP A 234 0.35 -3.14 -4.94
C TRP A 234 1.03 -2.86 -6.28
N GLY A 235 2.13 -2.12 -6.27
CA GLY A 235 2.89 -1.86 -7.48
C GLY A 235 4.10 -0.98 -7.22
N ASP A 236 5.00 -0.98 -8.20
CA ASP A 236 6.14 -0.09 -8.30
C ASP A 236 6.08 0.71 -9.62
N GLY A 237 7.12 1.48 -9.93
CA GLY A 237 7.20 2.25 -11.17
C GLY A 237 7.17 1.41 -12.47
N ARG A 238 7.27 0.07 -12.38
CA ARG A 238 7.31 -0.86 -13.51
C ARG A 238 6.15 -1.84 -13.55
N TYR A 239 5.73 -2.37 -12.41
CA TYR A 239 4.73 -3.43 -12.30
C TYR A 239 3.59 -3.01 -11.39
N LEU A 240 2.38 -3.37 -11.79
CA LEU A 240 1.26 -3.53 -10.86
C LEU A 240 1.13 -5.00 -10.49
N ILE A 241 0.81 -5.27 -9.23
CA ILE A 241 0.89 -6.61 -8.64
C ILE A 241 -0.47 -6.99 -8.05
N GLU A 242 -0.99 -8.13 -8.47
CA GLU A 242 -2.15 -8.78 -7.89
C GLU A 242 -1.74 -10.13 -7.29
N GLU A 243 -2.27 -10.43 -6.11
CA GLU A 243 -2.19 -11.75 -5.47
C GLU A 243 -3.58 -12.36 -5.49
N ILE A 244 -3.66 -13.64 -5.86
CA ILE A 244 -4.92 -14.37 -5.87
C ILE A 244 -4.72 -15.78 -5.32
N ASN A 245 -5.52 -16.13 -4.32
CA ASN A 245 -5.53 -17.46 -3.74
C ASN A 245 -5.92 -18.52 -4.80
N ALA A 246 -5.27 -19.68 -4.76
CA ALA A 246 -5.49 -20.76 -5.71
C ALA A 246 -6.98 -21.21 -5.74
N GLY A 247 -7.63 -21.33 -4.60
CA GLY A 247 -9.07 -21.65 -4.52
C GLY A 247 -9.95 -20.68 -5.30
N ILE A 248 -9.68 -19.38 -5.20
CA ILE A 248 -10.43 -18.34 -5.95
C ILE A 248 -10.19 -18.52 -7.46
N LEU A 249 -8.96 -18.81 -7.90
CA LEU A 249 -8.67 -19.09 -9.30
C LEU A 249 -9.48 -20.29 -9.82
N TYR A 250 -9.58 -21.35 -9.04
CA TYR A 250 -10.35 -22.55 -9.40
C TYR A 250 -11.84 -22.27 -9.53
N GLU A 251 -12.42 -21.54 -8.57
CA GLU A 251 -13.85 -21.32 -8.50
C GLU A 251 -14.33 -20.27 -9.52
N TYR A 252 -13.59 -19.16 -9.65
CA TYR A 252 -14.04 -17.99 -10.40
C TYR A 252 -13.30 -17.78 -11.73
N PHE A 253 -12.11 -18.37 -11.91
CA PHE A 253 -11.27 -18.16 -13.09
C PHE A 253 -10.71 -19.46 -13.71
N PRO A 254 -11.53 -20.51 -13.91
CA PRO A 254 -11.04 -21.83 -14.32
C PRO A 254 -10.38 -21.85 -15.71
N SER A 255 -10.64 -20.85 -16.55
CA SER A 255 -9.97 -20.68 -17.85
C SER A 255 -8.45 -20.49 -17.71
N LEU A 256 -7.98 -19.80 -16.66
CA LEU A 256 -6.56 -19.54 -16.41
C LEU A 256 -5.78 -20.82 -16.11
N LEU A 257 -6.43 -21.84 -15.52
CA LEU A 257 -5.80 -23.13 -15.21
C LEU A 257 -5.37 -23.90 -16.47
N LYS A 258 -5.85 -23.49 -17.66
CA LYS A 258 -5.38 -24.05 -18.94
C LYS A 258 -4.00 -23.53 -19.34
N HIS A 259 -3.53 -22.44 -18.72
CA HIS A 259 -2.22 -21.89 -18.99
C HIS A 259 -1.11 -22.85 -18.54
N SER A 260 -0.05 -23.00 -19.33
CA SER A 260 1.00 -24.00 -19.10
C SER A 260 1.66 -23.91 -17.71
N ARG A 261 1.80 -22.70 -17.18
CA ARG A 261 2.36 -22.44 -15.83
C ARG A 261 1.42 -22.77 -14.68
N LEU A 262 0.10 -22.84 -14.93
CA LEU A 262 -0.93 -23.06 -13.91
C LEU A 262 -1.60 -24.43 -14.01
N ARG A 263 -1.29 -25.21 -15.06
CA ARG A 263 -1.92 -26.51 -15.33
C ARG A 263 -1.78 -27.52 -14.19
N ASN A 264 -0.72 -27.40 -13.40
CA ASN A 264 -0.44 -28.26 -12.25
C ASN A 264 -0.63 -27.56 -10.91
N LEU A 265 -1.22 -26.35 -10.91
CA LEU A 265 -1.63 -25.68 -9.67
C LEU A 265 -2.62 -26.59 -8.93
N SER A 266 -2.59 -26.59 -7.61
CA SER A 266 -3.53 -27.27 -6.71
C SER A 266 -4.30 -26.24 -5.88
N LEU A 267 -5.46 -26.62 -5.34
CA LEU A 267 -6.24 -25.78 -4.43
C LEU A 267 -5.47 -25.40 -3.15
N GLU A 268 -4.54 -26.27 -2.73
CA GLU A 268 -3.73 -26.11 -1.52
C GLU A 268 -2.41 -25.36 -1.78
N ASP A 269 -2.13 -25.01 -3.04
CA ASP A 269 -0.90 -24.28 -3.36
C ASP A 269 -0.96 -22.83 -2.85
N ASN A 270 0.22 -22.24 -2.70
CA ASN A 270 0.35 -20.83 -2.38
C ASN A 270 -0.35 -19.94 -3.42
N PRO A 271 -0.73 -18.70 -3.05
CA PRO A 271 -1.32 -17.76 -3.98
C PRO A 271 -0.49 -17.53 -5.23
N VAL A 272 -1.18 -17.29 -6.34
CA VAL A 272 -0.56 -16.93 -7.62
C VAL A 272 -0.37 -15.41 -7.63
N ILE A 273 0.83 -14.98 -8.03
CA ILE A 273 1.16 -13.58 -8.23
C ILE A 273 1.05 -13.25 -9.72
N ILE A 274 0.32 -12.18 -10.04
CA ILE A 274 0.13 -11.67 -11.39
C ILE A 274 0.80 -10.31 -11.48
N LEU A 275 1.71 -10.20 -12.45
CA LEU A 275 2.50 -9.00 -12.70
C LEU A 275 2.00 -8.34 -14.00
N TYR A 276 1.46 -7.14 -13.88
CA TYR A 276 1.09 -6.30 -15.01
C TYR A 276 2.23 -5.32 -15.29
N GLU A 277 2.94 -5.48 -16.41
CA GLU A 277 4.02 -4.56 -16.79
C GLU A 277 3.44 -3.27 -17.39
N ILE A 278 3.80 -2.13 -16.80
CA ILE A 278 3.41 -0.81 -17.28
C ILE A 278 4.24 -0.49 -18.52
N LYS A 279 3.57 -0.23 -19.65
CA LYS A 279 4.24 0.17 -20.88
C LYS A 279 4.94 1.53 -20.67
N LYS A 280 6.20 1.60 -21.10
CA LYS A 280 6.99 2.83 -21.10
C LYS A 280 6.56 3.75 -22.23
#